data_AF-A0A4Y7PS14-F1
#
_entry.id   AF-A0A4Y7PS14-F1
#
_cell.length_a   1.000
_cell.length_b   1.000
_cell.length_c   1.000
_cell.angle_alpha   90.00
_cell.angle_beta   90.00
_cell.angle_gamma   90.00
#
_symmetry.space_group_name_H-M   'P 1'
#
loop_
_entity.id
_entity.type
_entity.pdbx_description
1 polymer ?
#
loop_
_entity_poly.entity_id
_entity_poly.type
_entity_poly.pdbx_seq_one_letter_code
_entity_poly.pdbx_strand_id
1 'polypeptide(L)'
;MTYVRALLPYTGGINPSHSDLIARPPATSTDAILEDPGSKIWIPYLDLASKYDNDLVHNWRDDMDSLLIFAALFSASVTAFVIESYNSLVQDTGEVTISVLLQISQQIANGTHSPAAVRPSFQPASIDVAVNTLWFLSLAFSLTCALAAVLVRQWARQYLRFPRSFSSTSEQARARQYVFENMEWWKMDVVVEAIPALLHISLILFFVGLLLFVRAVNFTLAAYLLCFSAIGGTAYTLLTITPLIFSDCPYKTP
;
A
#
# COMPACT_ATOMS: atom_id res chain seq x y z
N MET A 1 -30.28 10.21 5.43
CA MET A 1 -31.64 10.81 5.42
C MET A 1 -32.36 10.29 4.19
N THR A 2 -33.33 9.42 4.44
CA THR A 2 -34.08 8.62 3.47
C THR A 2 -35.31 9.39 3.02
N TYR A 3 -35.60 9.49 1.72
CA TYR A 3 -36.94 9.82 1.25
C TYR A 3 -37.42 8.81 0.21
N VAL A 4 -38.30 7.95 0.69
CA VAL A 4 -39.25 7.10 -0.02
C VAL A 4 -40.49 7.93 -0.32
N ARG A 5 -41.04 7.85 -1.53
CA ARG A 5 -42.49 8.10 -1.73
C ARG A 5 -43.06 7.17 -2.80
N ALA A 6 -43.90 6.27 -2.34
CA ALA A 6 -44.69 5.33 -3.11
C ALA A 6 -46.03 5.94 -3.55
N LEU A 7 -46.44 5.57 -4.77
CA LEU A 7 -47.77 5.14 -5.25
C LEU A 7 -49.05 5.75 -4.64
N LEU A 8 -49.94 6.31 -5.49
CA LEU A 8 -51.19 5.66 -5.96
C LEU A 8 -52.04 6.61 -6.87
N PRO A 9 -53.05 6.09 -7.63
CA PRO A 9 -53.48 6.60 -8.93
C PRO A 9 -54.83 7.35 -8.88
N TYR A 10 -55.21 7.98 -9.99
CA TYR A 10 -56.59 8.40 -10.21
C TYR A 10 -57.01 8.19 -11.67
N THR A 11 -58.16 7.54 -11.84
CA THR A 11 -58.78 7.06 -13.07
C THR A 11 -59.86 8.01 -13.61
N GLY A 12 -60.07 7.99 -14.92
CA GLY A 12 -61.27 8.49 -15.62
C GLY A 12 -61.13 9.95 -16.07
N GLY A 13 -61.42 10.36 -17.31
CA GLY A 13 -62.16 9.77 -18.43
C GLY A 13 -62.81 10.94 -19.17
N ILE A 14 -63.11 10.75 -20.46
CA ILE A 14 -63.96 11.60 -21.35
C ILE A 14 -63.20 12.62 -22.22
N ASN A 15 -63.13 12.28 -23.52
CA ASN A 15 -62.96 13.17 -24.67
C ASN A 15 -64.36 13.68 -25.08
N PRO A 16 -64.52 14.90 -25.62
CA PRO A 16 -64.58 15.00 -27.09
C PRO A 16 -63.98 16.30 -27.69
N SER A 17 -63.58 16.13 -28.94
CA SER A 17 -63.16 17.10 -29.96
C SER A 17 -64.07 18.32 -30.17
N HIS A 18 -63.48 19.52 -30.32
CA HIS A 18 -63.48 20.33 -31.56
C HIS A 18 -62.66 21.63 -31.34
N SER A 19 -61.71 21.88 -32.24
CA SER A 19 -61.10 23.18 -32.62
C SER A 19 -60.98 24.31 -31.58
N ASP A 20 -59.75 24.67 -31.21
CA ASP A 20 -59.25 26.02 -31.45
C ASP A 20 -57.73 26.12 -31.31
N LEU A 21 -57.11 26.43 -32.44
CA LEU A 21 -55.92 27.25 -32.66
C LEU A 21 -55.24 27.78 -31.38
N ILE A 22 -54.34 26.99 -30.80
CA ILE A 22 -53.16 27.54 -30.12
C ILE A 22 -51.97 27.11 -30.95
N ALA A 23 -51.38 28.09 -31.62
CA ALA A 23 -50.11 27.96 -32.33
C ALA A 23 -49.15 27.14 -31.47
N ARG A 24 -48.75 25.97 -31.97
CA ARG A 24 -47.57 25.28 -31.44
C ARG A 24 -46.47 26.33 -31.50
N PRO A 25 -45.84 26.73 -30.38
CA PRO A 25 -44.62 27.52 -30.48
C PRO A 25 -43.71 26.74 -31.43
N PRO A 26 -42.95 27.41 -32.32
CA PRO A 26 -41.95 26.68 -33.11
C PRO A 26 -41.21 25.79 -32.12
N ALA A 27 -40.97 24.54 -32.49
CA ALA A 27 -40.08 23.70 -31.72
C ALA A 27 -38.76 24.48 -31.68
N THR A 28 -38.59 25.28 -30.64
CA THR A 28 -37.31 25.84 -30.25
C THR A 28 -36.55 24.57 -30.00
N SER A 29 -35.76 24.21 -31.00
CA SER A 29 -34.88 23.08 -30.95
C SER A 29 -34.25 23.10 -29.57
N THR A 30 -34.47 22.03 -28.81
CA THR A 30 -33.72 21.80 -27.57
C THR A 30 -32.21 21.87 -27.86
N ASP A 31 -31.82 21.74 -29.13
CA ASP A 31 -30.49 21.96 -29.68
C ASP A 31 -30.00 23.42 -29.63
N ALA A 32 -30.88 24.42 -29.48
CA ALA A 32 -30.52 25.86 -29.46
C ALA A 32 -30.28 26.44 -28.05
N ILE A 33 -30.64 25.72 -26.98
CA ILE A 33 -30.42 26.19 -25.59
C ILE A 33 -29.10 25.63 -25.00
N LEU A 34 -28.39 24.72 -25.66
CA LEU A 34 -27.24 24.01 -25.08
C LEU A 34 -25.92 24.11 -25.88
N GLU A 35 -25.73 25.14 -26.69
CA GLU A 35 -24.40 25.51 -27.19
C GLU A 35 -24.03 26.91 -26.70
N ASP A 36 -23.84 27.06 -25.39
CA ASP A 36 -23.02 28.16 -24.88
C ASP A 36 -21.68 28.13 -25.64
N PRO A 37 -21.18 29.22 -26.25
CA PRO A 37 -19.89 29.22 -26.93
C PRO A 37 -18.73 28.71 -26.06
N GLY A 38 -18.89 28.79 -24.73
CA GLY A 38 -18.03 28.15 -23.75
C GLY A 38 -18.02 26.62 -23.80
N SER A 39 -19.10 25.93 -24.20
CA SER A 39 -19.14 24.46 -24.30
C SER A 39 -18.16 23.90 -25.32
N LYS A 40 -17.95 24.61 -26.44
CA LYS A 40 -17.04 24.20 -27.52
C LYS A 40 -15.57 24.25 -27.13
N ILE A 41 -15.17 25.10 -26.18
CA ILE A 41 -13.79 25.12 -25.66
C ILE A 41 -13.54 24.00 -24.63
N TRP A 42 -14.58 23.54 -23.93
CA TRP A 42 -14.46 22.47 -22.93
C TRP A 42 -14.22 21.09 -23.55
N ILE A 43 -14.70 20.85 -24.77
CA ILE A 43 -14.49 19.57 -25.49
C ILE A 43 -13.00 19.28 -25.74
N PRO A 44 -12.24 20.15 -26.45
CA PRO A 44 -10.81 19.91 -26.68
C PRO A 44 -9.99 19.96 -25.38
N TYR A 45 -10.38 20.78 -24.40
CA TYR A 45 -9.77 20.77 -23.08
C TYR A 45 -9.92 19.41 -22.39
N LEU A 46 -11.14 18.87 -22.33
CA LEU A 46 -11.44 17.58 -21.71
C LEU A 46 -10.80 16.40 -22.43
N ASP A 47 -10.66 16.46 -23.75
CA ASP A 47 -9.94 15.42 -24.50
C ASP A 47 -8.44 15.38 -24.12
N LEU A 48 -7.79 16.54 -24.11
CA LEU A 48 -6.37 16.64 -23.72
C LEU A 48 -6.15 16.29 -22.25
N ALA A 49 -7.00 16.83 -21.38
CA ALA A 49 -7.05 16.54 -19.96
C ALA A 49 -7.24 15.05 -19.68
N SER A 50 -8.20 14.41 -20.35
CA SER A 50 -8.48 13.00 -20.14
C SER A 50 -7.30 12.14 -20.59
N LYS A 51 -6.62 12.48 -21.70
CA LYS A 51 -5.39 11.76 -22.11
C LYS A 51 -4.33 11.80 -21.02
N TYR A 52 -4.00 13.01 -20.54
CA TYR A 52 -3.03 13.19 -19.46
C TYR A 52 -3.43 12.42 -18.17
N ASP A 53 -4.70 12.51 -17.76
CA ASP A 53 -5.19 11.81 -16.56
C ASP A 53 -5.15 10.30 -16.69
N ASN A 54 -5.49 9.75 -17.86
CA ASN A 54 -5.42 8.31 -18.08
C ASN A 54 -3.97 7.84 -18.06
N ASP A 55 -3.04 8.57 -18.66
CA ASP A 55 -1.61 8.23 -18.66
C ASP A 55 -1.04 8.25 -17.24
N LEU A 56 -1.33 9.31 -16.46
CA LEU A 56 -0.89 9.43 -15.06
C LEU A 56 -1.45 8.31 -14.19
N VAL A 57 -2.76 8.04 -14.29
CA VAL A 57 -3.43 6.97 -13.52
C VAL A 57 -2.93 5.59 -13.93
N HIS A 58 -2.61 5.38 -15.22
CA HIS A 58 -2.03 4.14 -15.70
C HIS A 58 -0.67 3.89 -15.06
N ASN A 59 0.23 4.88 -15.12
CA ASN A 59 1.56 4.80 -14.52
C ASN A 59 1.49 4.52 -13.01
N TRP A 60 0.71 5.31 -12.26
CA TRP A 60 0.51 5.07 -10.83
C TRP A 60 -0.04 3.68 -10.54
N ARG A 61 -0.98 3.19 -11.35
CA ARG A 61 -1.54 1.86 -11.14
C ARG A 61 -0.48 0.77 -11.34
N ASP A 62 0.33 0.88 -12.39
CA ASP A 62 1.36 -0.10 -12.72
C ASP A 62 2.49 -0.10 -11.68
N ASP A 63 2.91 1.07 -11.21
CA ASP A 63 3.86 1.22 -10.10
C ASP A 63 3.32 0.57 -8.81
N MET A 64 2.06 0.85 -8.47
CA MET A 64 1.42 0.25 -7.30
C MET A 64 1.23 -1.27 -7.45
N ASP A 65 0.99 -1.80 -8.67
CA ASP A 65 0.94 -3.25 -8.92
C ASP A 65 2.29 -3.90 -8.60
N SER A 66 3.36 -3.31 -9.10
CA SER A 66 4.73 -3.78 -8.90
C SER A 66 5.11 -3.76 -7.41
N LEU A 67 4.78 -2.68 -6.71
CA LEU A 67 5.00 -2.53 -5.27
C LEU A 67 4.21 -3.56 -4.45
N LEU A 68 2.97 -3.88 -4.86
CA LEU A 68 2.14 -4.88 -4.17
C LEU A 68 2.71 -6.29 -4.30
N ILE A 69 3.15 -6.67 -5.50
CA ILE A 69 3.78 -7.97 -5.73
C ILE A 69 5.04 -8.07 -4.89
N PHE A 70 5.88 -7.03 -4.91
CA PHE A 70 7.09 -6.99 -4.10
C PHE A 70 6.79 -7.08 -2.59
N ALA A 71 5.85 -6.28 -2.08
CA ALA A 71 5.45 -6.28 -0.68
C ALA A 71 4.88 -7.64 -0.25
N ALA A 72 4.10 -8.32 -1.10
CA ALA A 72 3.58 -9.65 -0.81
C ALA A 72 4.69 -10.70 -0.71
N LEU A 73 5.59 -10.75 -1.69
CA LEU A 73 6.74 -11.66 -1.71
C LEU A 73 7.67 -11.41 -0.53
N PHE A 74 7.98 -10.13 -0.27
CA PHE A 74 8.79 -9.73 0.86
C PHE A 74 8.14 -10.13 2.19
N SER A 75 6.85 -9.84 2.39
CA SER A 75 6.13 -10.22 3.62
C SER A 75 6.13 -11.74 3.82
N ALA A 76 5.96 -12.53 2.76
CA ALA A 76 6.04 -13.98 2.84
C ALA A 76 7.44 -14.45 3.28
N SER A 77 8.49 -13.85 2.70
CA SER A 77 9.87 -14.17 3.08
C SER A 77 10.16 -13.81 4.55
N VAL A 78 9.80 -12.60 4.99
CA VAL A 78 9.97 -12.15 6.39
C VAL A 78 9.18 -13.05 7.34
N THR A 79 7.97 -13.48 6.97
CA THR A 79 7.15 -14.36 7.81
C THR A 79 7.85 -15.69 8.08
N ALA A 80 8.56 -16.27 7.11
CA ALA A 80 9.33 -17.49 7.34
C ALA A 80 10.42 -17.29 8.40
N PHE A 81 11.14 -16.16 8.35
CA PHE A 81 12.13 -15.81 9.36
C PHE A 81 11.50 -15.55 10.72
N VAL A 82 10.38 -14.81 10.77
CA VAL A 82 9.62 -14.57 12.02
C VAL A 82 9.20 -15.88 12.67
N ILE A 83 8.70 -16.85 11.91
CA ILE A 83 8.32 -18.17 12.44
C ILE A 83 9.53 -18.89 13.05
N GLU A 84 10.69 -18.83 12.38
CA GLU A 84 11.91 -19.45 12.88
C GLU A 84 12.42 -18.79 14.18
N SER A 85 12.54 -17.46 14.20
CA SER A 85 13.05 -16.71 15.36
C SER A 85 12.05 -16.58 16.50
N TYR A 86 10.77 -16.85 16.25
CA TYR A 86 9.76 -16.96 17.31
C TYR A 86 10.09 -18.13 18.24
N ASN A 87 10.64 -19.23 17.72
CA ASN A 87 11.05 -20.37 18.54
C ASN A 87 12.15 -19.99 19.54
N SER A 88 13.04 -19.05 19.19
CA SER A 88 14.07 -18.54 20.12
C SER A 88 13.49 -17.72 21.29
N LEU A 89 12.28 -17.19 21.15
CA LEU A 89 11.56 -16.48 22.22
C LEU A 89 10.70 -17.40 23.09
N VAL A 90 10.59 -18.68 22.73
CA VAL A 90 9.84 -19.68 23.49
C VAL A 90 10.84 -20.64 24.14
N GLN A 91 10.57 -21.03 25.38
CA GLN A 91 11.43 -21.96 26.09
C GLN A 91 11.43 -23.32 25.40
N ASP A 92 12.61 -23.79 24.94
CA ASP A 92 12.75 -25.12 24.37
C ASP A 92 12.52 -26.17 25.47
N THR A 93 11.40 -26.89 25.37
CA THR A 93 11.03 -27.94 26.32
C THR A 93 11.99 -29.13 26.23
N GLY A 94 12.63 -29.33 25.07
CA GLY A 94 13.67 -30.34 24.87
C GLY A 94 14.92 -30.02 25.67
N GLU A 95 15.44 -28.79 25.54
CA GLU A 95 16.62 -28.35 26.30
C GLU A 95 16.38 -28.36 27.81
N VAL A 96 15.19 -27.92 28.26
CA VAL A 96 14.81 -28.03 29.68
C VAL A 96 14.79 -29.49 30.13
N THR A 97 14.23 -30.40 29.33
CA THR A 97 14.21 -31.82 29.67
C THR A 97 15.62 -32.40 29.75
N ILE A 98 16.51 -32.04 28.83
CA ILE A 98 17.92 -32.48 28.84
C ILE A 98 18.63 -31.94 30.10
N SER A 99 18.44 -30.66 30.43
CA SER A 99 19.06 -30.05 31.61
C SER A 99 18.61 -30.74 32.91
N VAL A 100 17.32 -31.07 33.01
CA VAL A 100 16.75 -31.78 34.17
C VAL A 100 17.24 -33.23 34.20
N LEU A 101 17.33 -33.91 33.06
CA LEU A 101 17.83 -35.28 32.97
C LEU A 101 19.32 -35.37 33.34
N LEU A 102 20.13 -34.40 32.90
CA LEU A 102 21.53 -34.28 33.27
C LEU A 102 21.67 -34.02 34.78
N GLN A 103 20.84 -33.14 35.35
CA GLN A 103 20.83 -32.85 36.77
C GLN A 103 20.43 -34.09 37.60
N ILE A 104 19.42 -34.84 37.17
CA ILE A 104 19.01 -36.11 37.81
C ILE A 104 20.15 -37.14 37.71
N SER A 105 20.79 -37.27 36.54
CA SER A 105 21.92 -38.18 36.35
C SER A 105 23.08 -37.85 37.29
N GLN A 106 23.41 -36.56 37.45
CA GLN A 106 24.43 -36.10 38.39
C GLN A 106 24.04 -36.35 39.85
N GLN A 107 22.77 -36.16 40.22
CA GLN A 107 22.28 -36.44 41.58
C GLN A 107 22.39 -37.93 41.92
N ILE A 108 22.01 -38.82 40.99
CA ILE A 108 22.14 -40.27 41.14
C ILE A 108 23.62 -40.67 41.25
N ALA A 109 24.50 -40.08 40.43
CA ALA A 109 25.93 -40.38 40.43
C ALA A 109 26.66 -39.92 41.70
N ASN A 110 26.32 -38.75 42.26
CA ASN A 110 26.95 -38.20 43.47
C ASN A 110 26.31 -38.67 44.79
N GLY A 111 25.19 -39.40 44.75
CA GLY A 111 24.53 -39.92 45.95
C GLY A 111 23.97 -38.85 46.92
N THR A 112 23.91 -37.59 46.48
CA THR A 112 23.44 -36.46 47.29
C THR A 112 21.97 -36.15 47.00
N HIS A 113 21.12 -36.16 48.04
CA HIS A 113 19.76 -35.59 47.98
C HIS A 113 19.85 -34.06 47.91
N SER A 114 20.06 -33.52 46.71
CA SER A 114 20.00 -32.08 46.44
C SER A 114 18.55 -31.57 46.55
N PRO A 115 18.31 -30.31 46.97
CA PRO A 115 16.95 -29.75 47.01
C PRO A 115 16.28 -29.81 45.63
N ALA A 116 14.94 -29.85 45.64
CA ALA A 116 14.10 -29.91 44.44
C ALA A 116 14.53 -28.85 43.43
N ALA A 117 14.84 -29.27 42.20
CA ALA A 117 15.26 -28.39 41.13
C ALA A 117 14.18 -27.32 40.86
N VAL A 118 14.48 -26.07 41.22
CA VAL A 118 13.64 -24.93 40.85
C VAL A 118 13.86 -24.69 39.37
N ARG A 119 12.78 -24.72 38.59
CA ARG A 119 12.84 -24.43 37.15
C ARG A 119 13.43 -23.03 36.96
N PRO A 120 14.53 -22.85 36.21
CA PRO A 120 14.98 -21.51 35.87
C PRO A 120 13.88 -20.80 35.09
N SER A 121 13.58 -19.55 35.47
CA SER A 121 12.66 -18.71 34.71
C SER A 121 13.28 -18.42 33.35
N PHE A 122 12.60 -18.79 32.27
CA PHE A 122 13.07 -18.48 30.93
C PHE A 122 13.09 -16.96 30.71
N GLN A 123 14.26 -16.45 30.33
CA GLN A 123 14.42 -15.07 29.93
C GLN A 123 15.12 -15.07 28.57
N PRO A 124 14.42 -14.67 27.49
CA PRO A 124 15.01 -14.66 26.16
C PRO A 124 16.16 -13.65 26.10
N ALA A 125 17.17 -13.96 25.28
CA ALA A 125 18.30 -13.06 25.12
C ALA A 125 17.85 -11.74 24.50
N SER A 126 18.43 -10.61 24.95
CA SER A 126 18.04 -9.29 24.44
C SER A 126 18.23 -9.14 22.92
N ILE A 127 19.17 -9.90 22.35
CA ILE A 127 19.40 -9.94 20.90
C ILE A 127 18.25 -10.61 20.15
N ASP A 128 17.66 -11.68 20.69
CA ASP A 128 16.54 -12.41 20.07
C ASP A 128 15.26 -11.56 20.09
N VAL A 129 15.05 -10.82 21.18
CA VAL A 129 13.96 -9.84 21.29
C VAL A 129 14.14 -8.72 20.25
N ALA A 130 15.36 -8.20 20.11
CA ALA A 130 15.64 -7.15 19.13
C ALA A 130 15.43 -7.63 17.68
N VAL A 131 15.93 -8.82 17.33
CA VAL A 131 15.75 -9.43 15.99
C VAL A 131 14.26 -9.60 15.67
N ASN A 132 13.49 -10.22 16.57
CA ASN A 132 12.06 -10.40 16.37
C ASN A 132 11.34 -9.05 16.23
N THR A 133 11.66 -8.06 17.06
CA THR A 133 11.07 -6.72 16.98
C THR A 133 11.34 -6.07 15.62
N LEU A 134 12.58 -6.14 15.12
CA LEU A 134 12.94 -5.61 13.81
C LEU A 134 12.18 -6.29 12.67
N TRP A 135 12.02 -7.63 12.73
CA TRP A 135 11.28 -8.37 11.72
C TRP A 135 9.78 -8.10 11.76
N PHE A 136 9.15 -8.04 12.93
CA PHE A 136 7.75 -7.63 13.06
C PHE A 136 7.53 -6.20 12.54
N LEU A 137 8.44 -5.27 12.85
CA LEU A 137 8.37 -3.90 12.31
C LEU A 137 8.51 -3.90 10.78
N SER A 138 9.46 -4.65 10.23
CA SER A 138 9.61 -4.75 8.77
C SER A 138 8.34 -5.29 8.10
N LEU A 139 7.74 -6.34 8.67
CA LEU A 139 6.48 -6.90 8.19
C LEU A 139 5.35 -5.87 8.26
N ALA A 140 5.22 -5.15 9.38
CA ALA A 140 4.21 -4.11 9.54
C ALA A 140 4.35 -3.00 8.50
N PHE A 141 5.57 -2.46 8.29
CA PHE A 141 5.82 -1.44 7.27
C PHE A 141 5.53 -1.93 5.85
N SER A 142 5.90 -3.18 5.52
CA SER A 142 5.56 -3.81 4.24
C SER A 142 4.04 -3.92 4.02
N LEU A 143 3.28 -4.33 5.05
CA LEU A 143 1.82 -4.38 4.97
C LEU A 143 1.19 -2.99 4.87
N THR A 144 1.71 -2.00 5.58
CA THR A 144 1.26 -0.61 5.46
C THR A 144 1.52 -0.07 4.05
N CYS A 145 2.69 -0.37 3.47
CA CYS A 145 3.00 -0.06 2.07
C CYS A 145 1.98 -0.71 1.11
N ALA A 146 1.67 -2.00 1.31
CA ALA A 146 0.69 -2.70 0.49
C ALA A 146 -0.73 -2.08 0.61
N LEU A 147 -1.17 -1.77 1.84
CA LEU A 147 -2.46 -1.12 2.05
C LEU A 147 -2.52 0.26 1.39
N ALA A 148 -1.47 1.06 1.52
CA ALA A 148 -1.37 2.37 0.88
C ALA A 148 -1.39 2.25 -0.65
N ALA A 149 -0.69 1.28 -1.24
CA ALA A 149 -0.72 1.02 -2.67
C ALA A 149 -2.13 0.65 -3.17
N VAL A 150 -2.87 -0.17 -2.43
CA VAL A 150 -4.29 -0.48 -2.74
C VAL A 150 -5.16 0.77 -2.67
N LEU A 151 -4.96 1.65 -1.69
CA LEU A 151 -5.72 2.90 -1.55
C LEU A 151 -5.45 3.84 -2.73
N VAL A 152 -4.19 4.06 -3.10
CA VAL A 152 -3.82 4.87 -4.26
C VAL A 152 -4.47 4.33 -5.53
N ARG A 153 -4.49 3.01 -5.72
CA ARG A 153 -5.19 2.37 -6.85
C ARG A 153 -6.69 2.62 -6.84
N GLN A 154 -7.33 2.59 -5.66
CA GLN A 154 -8.75 2.88 -5.53
C GLN A 154 -9.04 4.35 -5.85
N TRP A 155 -8.24 5.27 -5.33
CA TRP A 155 -8.36 6.70 -5.58
C TRP A 155 -8.12 7.04 -7.05
N ALA A 156 -7.11 6.45 -7.70
CA ALA A 156 -6.83 6.64 -9.11
C ALA A 156 -7.99 6.17 -10.01
N ARG A 157 -8.65 5.06 -9.65
CA ARG A 157 -9.89 4.63 -10.34
C ARG A 157 -11.06 5.58 -10.11
N GLN A 158 -11.20 6.10 -8.89
CA GLN A 158 -12.26 7.05 -8.56
C GLN A 158 -12.06 8.39 -9.27
N TYR A 159 -10.81 8.84 -9.42
CA TYR A 159 -10.41 10.04 -10.13
C TYR A 159 -10.93 10.04 -11.57
N LEU A 160 -10.75 8.94 -12.31
CA LEU A 160 -11.24 8.83 -13.70
C LEU A 160 -12.77 8.67 -13.79
N ARG A 161 -13.41 8.11 -12.77
CA ARG A 161 -14.85 7.83 -12.78
C ARG A 161 -15.70 9.03 -12.39
N PHE A 162 -15.24 9.86 -11.46
CA PHE A 162 -16.03 10.94 -10.88
C PHE A 162 -16.45 12.02 -11.91
N PRO A 163 -15.56 12.55 -12.78
CA PRO A 163 -15.97 13.51 -13.80
C PRO A 163 -16.86 12.91 -14.89
N ARG A 164 -16.76 11.59 -15.13
CA ARG A 164 -17.55 10.87 -16.15
C ARG A 164 -19.01 10.62 -15.74
N SER A 165 -19.39 10.88 -14.49
CA SER A 165 -20.80 10.71 -14.07
C SER A 165 -21.70 11.88 -14.45
N PHE A 166 -21.15 13.01 -14.89
CA PHE A 166 -21.91 14.20 -15.28
C PHE A 166 -22.24 14.17 -16.78
N SER A 167 -23.48 14.54 -17.14
CA SER A 167 -23.95 14.55 -18.52
C SER A 167 -23.55 15.82 -19.29
N SER A 168 -23.25 16.92 -18.60
CA SER A 168 -22.84 18.18 -19.20
C SER A 168 -21.30 18.31 -19.25
N THR A 169 -20.77 18.68 -20.42
CA THR A 169 -19.33 18.87 -20.66
C THR A 169 -18.72 19.93 -19.75
N SER A 170 -19.45 21.02 -19.47
CA SER A 170 -18.97 22.08 -18.56
C SER A 170 -18.94 21.60 -17.10
N GLU A 171 -19.92 20.81 -16.68
CA GLU A 171 -19.97 20.23 -15.34
C GLU A 171 -18.88 19.19 -15.12
N GLN A 172 -18.60 18.36 -16.14
CA GLN A 172 -17.49 17.41 -16.12
C GLN A 172 -16.13 18.12 -15.97
N ALA A 173 -15.90 19.23 -16.68
CA ALA A 173 -14.67 20.01 -16.56
C ALA A 173 -14.50 20.59 -15.16
N ARG A 174 -15.58 21.14 -14.57
CA ARG A 174 -15.56 21.68 -13.20
C ARG A 174 -15.38 20.59 -12.14
N ALA A 175 -16.02 19.44 -12.31
CA ALA A 175 -15.88 18.30 -11.41
C ALA A 175 -14.45 17.75 -11.42
N ARG A 176 -13.81 17.64 -12.60
CA ARG A 176 -12.40 17.26 -12.71
C ARG A 176 -11.49 18.26 -11.98
N GLN A 177 -11.67 19.55 -12.25
CA GLN A 177 -10.86 20.60 -11.64
C GLN A 177 -10.95 20.59 -10.11
N TYR A 178 -12.17 20.43 -9.58
CA TYR A 178 -12.40 20.31 -8.13
C TYR A 178 -11.68 19.10 -7.51
N VAL A 179 -11.71 17.94 -8.18
CA VAL A 179 -11.00 16.76 -7.67
C VAL A 179 -9.48 16.93 -7.78
N PHE A 180 -8.99 17.55 -8.85
CA PHE A 180 -7.57 17.85 -9.03
C PHE A 180 -7.04 18.81 -7.94
N GLU A 181 -7.74 19.92 -7.70
CA GLU A 181 -7.40 20.88 -6.63
C GLU A 181 -7.44 20.21 -5.24
N ASN A 182 -8.41 19.32 -5.01
CA ASN A 182 -8.44 18.54 -3.78
C ASN A 182 -7.24 17.58 -3.70
N MET A 183 -6.84 16.90 -4.77
CA MET A 183 -5.66 16.01 -4.74
C MET A 183 -4.37 16.76 -4.42
N GLU A 184 -4.21 17.97 -4.95
CA GLU A 184 -3.08 18.85 -4.66
C GLU A 184 -3.12 19.31 -3.19
N TRP A 185 -4.30 19.69 -2.68
CA TRP A 185 -4.49 20.10 -1.28
C TRP A 185 -4.21 18.97 -0.29
N TRP A 186 -4.63 17.75 -0.62
CA TRP A 186 -4.37 16.54 0.18
C TRP A 186 -2.95 15.97 -0.02
N LYS A 187 -2.11 16.61 -0.84
CA LYS A 187 -0.73 16.18 -1.15
C LYS A 187 -0.62 14.71 -1.52
N MET A 188 -1.47 14.26 -2.44
CA MET A 188 -1.43 12.89 -2.96
C MET A 188 -0.03 12.49 -3.47
N ASP A 189 0.71 13.43 -4.04
CA ASP A 189 2.08 13.19 -4.51
C ASP A 189 3.02 12.73 -3.38
N VAL A 190 2.88 13.34 -2.18
CA VAL A 190 3.68 12.93 -1.00
C VAL A 190 3.30 11.53 -0.55
N VAL A 191 2.03 11.14 -0.64
CA VAL A 191 1.59 9.79 -0.30
C VAL A 191 2.14 8.78 -1.30
N VAL A 192 2.06 9.08 -2.61
CA VAL A 192 2.58 8.20 -3.68
C VAL A 192 4.09 8.02 -3.56
N GLU A 193 4.84 9.09 -3.26
CA GLU A 193 6.29 9.05 -3.03
C GLU A 193 6.67 8.35 -1.72
N ALA A 194 5.83 8.44 -0.68
CA ALA A 194 6.07 7.77 0.60
C ALA A 194 5.92 6.24 0.54
N ILE A 195 5.12 5.70 -0.40
CA ILE A 195 4.88 4.25 -0.47
C ILE A 195 6.18 3.47 -0.76
N PRO A 196 6.95 3.76 -1.83
CA PRO A 196 8.27 3.16 -2.02
C PRO A 196 9.21 3.38 -0.83
N ALA A 197 9.18 4.55 -0.20
CA ALA A 197 10.04 4.84 0.95
C ALA A 197 9.75 3.92 2.14
N LEU A 198 8.47 3.65 2.45
CA LEU A 198 8.07 2.69 3.49
C LEU A 198 8.58 1.28 3.19
N LEU A 199 8.55 0.88 1.91
CA LEU A 199 9.07 -0.40 1.46
C LEU A 199 10.60 -0.50 1.66
N HIS A 200 11.34 0.56 1.35
CA HIS A 200 12.79 0.61 1.58
C HIS A 200 13.14 0.57 3.07
N ILE A 201 12.41 1.31 3.91
CA ILE A 201 12.59 1.26 5.37
C ILE A 201 12.39 -0.17 5.88
N SER A 202 11.35 -0.84 5.39
CA SER A 202 11.06 -2.24 5.70
C SER A 202 12.22 -3.18 5.31
N LEU A 203 12.77 -3.02 4.10
CA LEU A 203 13.92 -3.81 3.64
C LEU A 203 15.15 -3.61 4.53
N ILE A 204 15.45 -2.35 4.90
CA ILE A 204 16.60 -2.03 5.75
C ILE A 204 16.43 -2.67 7.13
N LEU A 205 15.25 -2.53 7.76
CA LEU A 205 14.94 -3.17 9.04
C LEU A 205 15.13 -4.68 8.98
N PHE A 206 14.67 -5.33 7.90
CA PHE A 206 14.84 -6.76 7.70
C PHE A 206 16.30 -7.18 7.57
N PHE A 207 17.10 -6.48 6.75
CA PHE A 207 18.52 -6.78 6.58
C PHE A 207 19.30 -6.59 7.89
N VAL A 208 19.01 -5.54 8.66
CA VAL A 208 19.62 -5.34 9.99
C VAL A 208 19.28 -6.51 10.92
N GLY A 209 18.01 -6.91 10.98
CA GLY A 209 17.58 -8.08 11.75
C GLY A 209 18.25 -9.37 11.28
N LEU A 210 18.38 -9.57 9.97
CA LEU A 210 19.04 -10.73 9.37
C LEU A 210 20.53 -10.82 9.75
N LEU A 211 21.26 -9.70 9.70
CA LEU A 211 22.67 -9.64 10.08
C LEU A 211 22.85 -9.95 11.58
N LEU A 212 21.97 -9.44 12.44
CA LEU A 212 21.99 -9.74 13.87
C LEU A 212 21.69 -11.22 14.14
N PHE A 213 20.67 -11.78 13.49
CA PHE A 213 20.30 -13.19 13.59
C PHE A 213 21.44 -14.11 13.16
N VAL A 214 21.99 -13.90 11.96
CA VAL A 214 23.07 -14.76 11.45
C VAL A 214 24.34 -14.59 12.27
N ARG A 215 24.61 -13.40 12.82
CA ARG A 215 25.73 -13.20 13.75
C ARG A 215 25.59 -14.04 15.03
N ALA A 216 24.38 -14.19 15.55
CA ALA A 216 24.12 -15.04 16.71
C ALA A 216 24.37 -16.53 16.40
N VAL A 217 24.05 -16.96 15.18
CA VAL A 217 24.26 -18.35 14.72
C VAL A 217 25.73 -18.64 14.39
N ASN A 218 26.36 -17.83 13.53
CA ASN A 218 27.74 -18.02 13.11
C ASN A 218 28.37 -16.73 12.55
N PHE A 219 29.50 -16.33 13.14
CA PHE A 219 30.21 -15.11 12.73
C PHE A 219 30.71 -15.15 11.27
N THR A 220 31.16 -16.30 10.78
CA THR A 220 31.67 -16.47 9.40
C THR A 220 30.56 -16.28 8.38
N LEU A 221 29.38 -16.87 8.61
CA LEU A 221 28.22 -16.68 7.76
C LEU A 221 27.76 -15.21 7.75
N ALA A 222 27.79 -14.56 8.92
CA ALA A 222 27.44 -13.15 9.04
C ALA A 222 28.39 -12.26 8.23
N ALA A 223 29.69 -12.55 8.22
CA ALA A 223 30.66 -11.81 7.43
C ALA A 223 30.41 -11.93 5.92
N TYR A 224 30.11 -13.14 5.42
CA TYR A 224 29.77 -13.33 4.00
C TYR A 224 28.50 -12.59 3.60
N LEU A 225 27.44 -12.67 4.42
CA LEU A 225 26.19 -11.93 4.17
C LEU A 225 26.38 -10.42 4.25
N LEU A 226 27.21 -9.94 5.18
CA LEU A 226 27.53 -8.52 5.29
C LEU A 226 28.24 -8.02 4.04
N CYS A 227 29.24 -8.74 3.54
CA CYS A 227 29.93 -8.39 2.30
C CYS A 227 28.97 -8.36 1.11
N PHE A 228 28.12 -9.38 0.96
CA PHE A 228 27.12 -9.43 -0.10
C PHE A 228 26.13 -8.25 -0.02
N SER A 229 25.60 -7.99 1.17
CA SER A 229 24.68 -6.87 1.41
C SER A 229 25.35 -5.51 1.20
N ALA A 230 26.62 -5.35 1.60
CA ALA A 230 27.37 -4.11 1.40
C ALA A 230 27.64 -3.82 -0.07
N ILE A 231 27.98 -4.84 -0.88
CA ILE A 231 28.16 -4.68 -2.33
C ILE A 231 26.83 -4.26 -2.98
N GLY A 232 25.74 -4.95 -2.66
CA GLY A 232 24.41 -4.61 -3.18
C GLY A 232 23.95 -3.22 -2.74
N GLY A 233 24.13 -2.86 -1.47
CA GLY A 233 23.79 -1.55 -0.93
C GLY A 233 24.63 -0.43 -1.52
N THR A 234 25.91 -0.68 -1.78
CA THR A 234 26.78 0.28 -2.47
C THR A 234 26.33 0.47 -3.91
N ALA A 235 26.03 -0.60 -4.64
CA ALA A 235 25.49 -0.50 -6.00
C ALA A 235 24.14 0.26 -6.03
N TYR A 236 23.24 -0.03 -5.09
CA TYR A 236 21.96 0.66 -4.96
C TYR A 236 22.13 2.16 -4.67
N THR A 237 22.93 2.52 -3.66
CA THR A 237 23.19 3.93 -3.32
C THR A 237 23.89 4.67 -4.45
N LEU A 238 24.85 4.04 -5.14
CA LEU A 238 25.45 4.62 -6.33
C LEU A 238 24.40 4.88 -7.41
N LEU A 239 23.51 3.92 -7.72
CA LEU A 239 22.46 4.11 -8.71
C LEU A 239 21.46 5.21 -8.31
N THR A 240 21.11 5.33 -7.03
CA THR A 240 20.20 6.39 -6.54
C THR A 240 20.87 7.76 -6.50
N ILE A 241 22.18 7.85 -6.20
CA ILE A 241 22.92 9.13 -6.07
C ILE A 241 23.49 9.61 -7.40
N THR A 242 23.81 8.70 -8.34
CA THR A 242 24.31 9.04 -9.68
C THR A 242 23.47 10.11 -10.40
N PRO A 243 22.12 10.02 -10.44
CA PRO A 243 21.28 11.06 -11.06
C PRO A 243 21.24 12.39 -10.28
N LEU A 244 21.68 12.44 -9.02
CA LEU A 244 21.78 13.68 -8.22
C LEU A 244 23.10 14.42 -8.47
N ILE A 245 24.18 13.72 -8.87
CA ILE A 245 25.50 14.29 -9.10
C ILE A 245 25.70 14.69 -10.57
N PHE A 246 25.13 13.92 -11.51
CA PHE A 246 25.22 14.19 -12.95
C PHE A 246 23.85 14.57 -13.51
N SER A 247 23.64 15.87 -13.75
CA SER A 247 22.39 16.43 -14.30
C SER A 247 22.02 15.89 -15.70
N ASP A 248 22.98 15.27 -16.40
CA ASP A 248 22.85 14.73 -17.77
C ASP A 248 22.75 13.19 -17.85
N CYS A 249 22.58 12.47 -16.74
CA CYS A 249 22.44 11.01 -16.78
C CYS A 249 21.01 10.57 -17.18
N PRO A 250 20.85 9.56 -18.08
CA PRO A 250 19.55 9.06 -18.55
C PRO A 250 18.73 8.29 -17.49
N TYR A 251 19.21 8.22 -16.25
CA TYR A 251 18.51 7.64 -15.09
C TYR A 251 17.57 8.62 -14.39
N LYS A 252 17.01 9.59 -15.13
CA LYS A 252 15.80 10.28 -14.67
C LYS A 252 14.68 9.23 -14.65
N THR A 253 14.38 8.72 -13.47
CA THR A 253 13.06 8.15 -13.22
C THR A 253 12.02 9.19 -13.67
N PRO A 254 11.05 8.82 -14.52
CA PRO A 254 10.03 9.73 -15.01
C PRO A 254 9.21 10.33 -13.87
#